data_AF-A0A512J3B3-F1
#
_entry.id   AF-A0A512J3B3-F1
#
_cell.length_a   1.000
_cell.length_b   1.000
_cell.length_c   1.000
_cell.angle_alpha   90.00
_cell.angle_beta   90.00
_cell.angle_gamma   90.00
#
_symmetry.space_group_name_H-M   'P 1'
#
loop_
_entity.id
_entity.type
_entity.pdbx_description
1 polymer ?
#
loop_
_entity_poly.entity_id
_entity_poly.type
_entity_poly.pdbx_seq_one_letter_code
_entity_poly.pdbx_strand_id
1 'polypeptide(L)'
;MRARILSIVLVCTIAGPALAQGKLQPRPPAPPSDINSDQKAAEVKRAIEIGQGRQREVDARNSRIWRRWDYAVCVGCGPMPRRFRIVYTTPARVLAGFIAADDDEARIRGRQTFAARLF
;
A
#
# COMPACT_ATOMS: atom_id res chain seq x y z
N MET A 1 -1.95 17.30 -32.28
CA MET A 1 -2.05 16.00 -31.57
C MET A 1 -1.36 15.97 -30.20
N ARG A 2 -0.14 16.50 -30.05
CA ARG A 2 0.62 16.47 -28.78
C ARG A 2 -0.08 17.15 -27.57
N ALA A 3 -0.82 18.23 -27.80
CA ALA A 3 -1.54 18.95 -26.74
C ALA A 3 -2.70 18.15 -26.11
N ARG A 4 -3.37 17.26 -26.87
CA ARG A 4 -4.49 16.47 -26.35
C ARG A 4 -4.04 15.30 -25.48
N ILE A 5 -2.83 14.79 -25.71
CA ILE A 5 -2.24 13.70 -24.91
C ILE A 5 -1.82 14.22 -23.53
N LEU A 6 -1.27 15.43 -23.45
CA LEU A 6 -0.90 16.09 -22.20
C LEU A 6 -2.10 16.34 -21.27
N SER A 7 -3.27 16.67 -21.83
CA SER A 7 -4.49 16.90 -21.05
C SER A 7 -5.06 15.63 -20.42
N ILE A 8 -4.95 14.46 -21.08
CA ILE A 8 -5.49 13.20 -20.55
C ILE A 8 -4.64 12.67 -19.38
N VAL A 9 -3.31 12.80 -19.47
CA VAL A 9 -2.39 12.38 -18.39
C VAL A 9 -2.56 13.25 -17.13
N LEU A 10 -2.87 14.54 -17.30
CA LEU A 10 -3.10 15.46 -16.18
C LEU A 10 -4.43 15.17 -15.44
N VAL A 11 -5.49 14.74 -16.14
CA VAL A 11 -6.77 14.42 -15.50
C VAL A 11 -6.71 13.08 -14.73
N CYS A 12 -5.94 12.10 -15.21
CA CYS A 12 -5.80 10.81 -14.53
C CYS A 12 -4.95 10.87 -13.25
N THR A 13 -4.09 11.88 -13.08
CA THR A 13 -3.20 11.97 -11.91
C THR A 13 -3.85 12.62 -10.69
N ILE A 14 -4.92 13.41 -10.87
CA ILE A 14 -5.55 14.18 -9.78
C ILE A 14 -6.72 13.41 -9.13
N ALA A 15 -7.37 12.50 -9.87
CA ALA A 15 -8.56 11.76 -9.39
C ALA A 15 -8.24 10.52 -8.53
N GLY A 16 -6.95 10.17 -8.35
CA GLY A 16 -6.51 8.88 -7.81
C GLY A 16 -6.87 8.56 -6.35
N PRO A 17 -6.76 9.48 -5.36
CA PRO A 17 -6.85 9.03 -3.97
C PRO A 17 -8.28 9.02 -3.41
N ALA A 18 -9.21 9.79 -4.00
CA ALA A 18 -10.58 9.90 -3.45
C ALA A 18 -11.45 8.66 -3.72
N LEU A 19 -11.15 7.89 -4.76
CA LEU A 19 -11.92 6.70 -5.15
C LEU A 19 -11.42 5.40 -4.50
N ALA A 20 -10.34 5.45 -3.72
CA ALA A 20 -9.80 4.29 -2.99
C ALA A 20 -10.45 4.09 -1.60
N GLN A 21 -11.25 5.05 -1.12
CA GLN A 21 -12.10 4.84 0.05
C GLN A 21 -13.23 3.90 -0.35
N GLY A 22 -13.10 2.63 0.01
CA GLY A 22 -14.17 1.65 -0.12
C GLY A 22 -15.47 2.12 0.55
N LYS A 23 -16.58 1.39 0.28
CA LYS A 23 -17.94 1.69 0.76
C LYS A 23 -17.92 2.35 2.16
N LEU A 24 -18.57 3.52 2.27
CA LEU A 24 -18.80 4.22 3.54
C LEU A 24 -19.18 3.18 4.61
N GLN A 25 -18.34 3.02 5.64
CA GLN A 25 -18.73 2.20 6.77
C GLN A 25 -19.89 2.91 7.47
N PRO A 26 -21.04 2.23 7.66
CA PRO A 26 -22.16 2.81 8.39
C PRO A 26 -21.69 3.26 9.77
N ARG A 27 -21.98 4.52 10.12
CA ARG A 27 -21.79 4.99 11.49
C ARG A 27 -22.68 4.13 12.40
N PRO A 28 -22.15 3.57 13.50
CA PRO A 28 -22.98 2.86 14.47
C PRO A 28 -24.10 3.78 14.97
N PRO A 29 -25.32 3.27 15.16
CA PRO A 29 -26.40 4.04 15.75
C PRO A 29 -26.00 4.59 17.13
N ALA A 30 -26.47 5.79 17.46
CA ALA A 30 -26.22 6.37 18.78
C ALA A 30 -26.87 5.49 19.86
N PRO A 31 -26.16 5.15 20.95
CA PRO A 31 -26.73 4.35 22.01
C PRO A 31 -27.80 5.14 22.79
N PRO A 32 -28.82 4.47 23.35
CA PRO A 32 -29.85 5.10 24.19
C PRO A 32 -29.23 5.78 25.42
N SER A 33 -29.84 6.86 25.91
CA SER A 33 -29.29 7.76 26.92
C SER A 33 -29.23 7.20 28.34
N ASP A 34 -29.91 6.08 28.61
CA ASP A 34 -30.31 5.69 29.98
C ASP A 34 -29.44 4.56 30.59
N ILE A 35 -28.22 4.40 30.10
CA ILE A 35 -27.27 3.36 30.52
C ILE A 35 -26.32 3.95 31.59
N ASN A 36 -26.09 3.23 32.70
CA ASN A 36 -25.09 3.56 33.72
C ASN A 36 -23.72 3.83 33.05
N SER A 37 -22.98 4.85 33.51
CA SER A 37 -21.67 5.25 32.98
C SER A 37 -20.72 4.07 32.75
N ASP A 38 -20.68 3.10 33.66
CA ASP A 38 -19.82 1.90 33.54
C ASP A 38 -20.23 0.98 32.39
N GLN A 39 -21.54 0.79 32.19
CA GLN A 39 -22.06 -0.01 31.09
C GLN A 39 -21.77 0.68 29.75
N LYS A 40 -21.89 2.01 29.69
CA LYS A 40 -21.54 2.79 28.50
C LYS A 40 -20.04 2.75 28.21
N ALA A 41 -19.20 2.80 29.23
CA ALA A 41 -17.76 2.63 29.10
C ALA A 41 -17.41 1.23 28.55
N ALA A 42 -18.07 0.19 29.04
CA ALA A 42 -17.90 -1.17 28.55
C ALA A 42 -18.34 -1.33 27.08
N GLU A 43 -19.47 -0.74 26.69
CA GLU A 43 -19.95 -0.73 25.30
C GLU A 43 -18.98 -0.02 24.35
N VAL A 44 -18.51 1.17 24.74
CA VAL A 44 -17.54 1.94 23.95
C VAL A 44 -16.22 1.17 23.81
N LYS A 45 -15.74 0.54 24.90
CA LYS A 45 -14.53 -0.28 24.85
C LYS A 45 -14.67 -1.44 23.87
N ARG A 46 -15.80 -2.16 23.89
CA ARG A 46 -16.08 -3.24 22.92
C ARG A 46 -16.10 -2.73 21.48
N ALA A 47 -16.71 -1.57 21.24
CA ALA A 47 -16.74 -0.97 19.90
C ALA A 47 -15.33 -0.60 19.40
N ILE A 48 -14.48 -0.06 20.29
CA ILE A 48 -13.08 0.24 19.99
C ILE A 48 -12.30 -1.04 19.67
N GLU A 49 -12.46 -2.09 20.47
CA GLU A 49 -11.77 -3.38 20.26
C GLU A 49 -12.15 -4.00 18.89
N ILE A 50 -13.43 -3.97 18.52
CA ILE A 50 -13.89 -4.41 17.20
C ILE A 50 -13.27 -3.55 16.09
N GLY A 51 -13.24 -2.21 16.28
CA GLY A 51 -12.63 -1.29 15.33
C GLY A 51 -11.12 -1.55 15.14
N GLN A 52 -10.40 -1.74 16.24
CA GLN A 52 -8.97 -2.09 16.20
C GLN A 52 -8.73 -3.45 15.52
N GLY A 53 -9.59 -4.43 15.75
CA GLY A 53 -9.52 -5.74 15.07
C GLY A 53 -9.61 -5.59 13.55
N ARG A 54 -10.60 -4.84 13.07
CA ARG A 54 -10.77 -4.55 11.64
C ARG A 54 -9.57 -3.79 11.06
N GLN A 55 -9.05 -2.81 11.80
CA GLN A 55 -7.89 -2.03 11.38
C GLN A 55 -6.65 -2.92 11.23
N ARG A 56 -6.38 -3.81 12.19
CA ARG A 56 -5.24 -4.75 12.12
C ARG A 56 -5.33 -5.67 10.91
N GLU A 57 -6.51 -6.14 10.55
CA GLU A 57 -6.70 -6.99 9.37
C GLU A 57 -6.40 -6.24 8.07
N VAL A 58 -6.88 -5.00 7.96
CA VAL A 58 -6.58 -4.11 6.83
C VAL A 58 -5.09 -3.80 6.76
N ASP A 59 -4.47 -3.47 7.89
CA ASP A 59 -3.04 -3.16 7.97
C ASP A 59 -2.18 -4.37 7.60
N ALA A 60 -2.55 -5.58 8.04
CA ALA A 60 -1.87 -6.81 7.66
C ALA A 60 -1.99 -7.09 6.14
N ARG A 61 -3.17 -6.87 5.55
CA ARG A 61 -3.38 -7.01 4.11
C ARG A 61 -2.58 -5.98 3.32
N ASN A 62 -2.61 -4.72 3.73
CA ASN A 62 -1.89 -3.63 3.09
C ASN A 62 -0.38 -3.82 3.22
N SER A 63 0.12 -4.23 4.40
CA SER A 63 1.52 -4.51 4.63
C SER A 63 2.07 -5.57 3.67
N ARG A 64 1.28 -6.61 3.34
CA ARG A 64 1.67 -7.60 2.33
C ARG A 64 1.81 -7.02 0.93
N ILE A 65 1.01 -6.03 0.57
CA ILE A 65 1.09 -5.34 -0.72
C ILE A 65 2.32 -4.42 -0.73
N TRP A 66 2.51 -3.64 0.33
CA TRP A 66 3.63 -2.70 0.47
C TRP A 66 4.99 -3.40 0.49
N ARG A 67 5.10 -4.57 1.12
CA ARG A 67 6.34 -5.38 1.10
C ARG A 67 6.79 -5.77 -0.32
N ARG A 68 5.89 -5.83 -1.30
CA ARG A 68 6.26 -6.14 -2.69
C ARG A 68 7.04 -4.98 -3.34
N TRP A 69 6.82 -3.78 -2.84
CA TRP A 69 7.45 -2.53 -3.24
C TRP A 69 8.60 -2.17 -2.32
N ASP A 70 9.31 -3.17 -1.78
CA ASP A 70 10.51 -2.91 -1.00
C ASP A 70 11.48 -1.99 -1.77
N TYR A 71 12.05 -1.00 -1.08
CA TYR A 71 12.81 0.15 -1.63
C TYR A 71 12.02 1.20 -2.43
N ALA A 72 10.69 1.13 -2.52
CA ALA A 72 9.92 2.23 -3.10
C ALA A 72 10.04 3.51 -2.25
N VAL A 73 10.35 4.62 -2.91
CA VAL A 73 10.45 5.93 -2.27
C VAL A 73 9.14 6.68 -2.55
N CYS A 74 8.50 7.20 -1.51
CA CYS A 74 7.39 8.11 -1.69
C CYS A 74 7.88 9.44 -2.28
N VAL A 75 7.33 9.83 -3.43
CA VAL A 75 7.56 11.14 -4.03
C VAL A 75 6.73 12.18 -3.28
N GLY A 76 7.38 13.18 -2.67
CA GLY A 76 6.71 14.26 -1.93
C GLY A 76 6.53 14.03 -0.43
N CYS A 77 6.95 12.88 0.12
CA CYS A 77 6.86 12.59 1.57
C CYS A 77 8.03 13.17 2.40
N GLY A 78 8.76 14.16 1.90
CA GLY A 78 9.91 14.76 2.58
C GLY A 78 11.20 14.73 1.76
N PRO A 79 12.35 15.00 2.38
CA PRO A 79 13.63 15.07 1.69
C PRO A 79 14.03 13.72 1.10
N MET A 80 14.40 13.73 -0.19
CA MET A 80 14.86 12.53 -0.90
C MET A 80 16.16 12.01 -0.28
N PRO A 81 16.28 10.69 -0.02
CA PRO A 81 17.54 10.12 0.44
C PRO A 81 18.64 10.35 -0.61
N ARG A 82 19.84 10.74 -0.15
CA ARG A 82 21.00 11.02 -1.02
C ARG A 82 21.50 9.81 -1.81
N ARG A 83 21.13 8.60 -1.38
CA ARG A 83 21.49 7.34 -2.01
C ARG A 83 20.20 6.57 -2.28
N PHE A 84 20.04 6.12 -3.51
CA PHE A 84 18.96 5.24 -3.92
C PHE A 84 19.53 4.11 -4.79
N ARG A 85 18.95 2.92 -4.68
CA ARG A 85 19.24 1.78 -5.54
C ARG A 85 18.12 1.69 -6.57
N ILE A 86 18.48 1.67 -7.85
CA ILE A 86 17.51 1.37 -8.90
C ILE A 86 17.32 -0.15 -8.95
N VAL A 87 16.06 -0.58 -8.87
CA VAL A 87 15.66 -1.99 -8.89
C VAL A 87 14.97 -2.28 -10.21
N TYR A 88 15.42 -3.29 -10.95
CA TYR A 88 14.81 -3.66 -12.23
C TYR A 88 13.91 -4.89 -12.07
N THR A 89 12.60 -4.65 -12.00
CA THR A 89 11.58 -5.69 -12.04
C THR A 89 10.51 -5.37 -13.10
N THR A 90 9.60 -6.31 -13.34
CA THR A 90 8.43 -6.08 -14.20
C THR A 90 7.17 -5.91 -13.35
N PRO A 91 6.21 -5.06 -13.76
CA PRO A 91 4.94 -4.91 -13.04
C PRO A 91 4.21 -6.24 -12.85
N ALA A 92 4.29 -7.16 -13.82
CA ALA A 92 3.67 -8.48 -13.73
C ALA A 92 4.22 -9.32 -12.57
N ARG A 93 5.54 -9.27 -12.32
CA ARG A 93 6.19 -9.99 -11.20
C ARG A 93 5.75 -9.43 -9.85
N VAL A 94 5.72 -8.11 -9.71
CA VAL A 94 5.24 -7.44 -8.50
C VAL A 94 3.76 -7.78 -8.23
N LEU A 95 2.92 -7.77 -9.26
CA LEU A 95 1.51 -8.16 -9.13
C LEU A 95 1.34 -9.64 -8.76
N ALA A 96 2.19 -10.52 -9.27
CA ALA A 96 2.24 -11.94 -8.92
C ALA A 96 2.77 -12.21 -7.49
N GLY A 97 3.20 -11.17 -6.76
CA GLY A 97 3.60 -11.27 -5.35
C GLY A 97 5.11 -11.38 -5.13
N PHE A 98 5.93 -11.27 -6.16
CA PHE A 98 7.38 -11.20 -6.01
C PHE A 98 7.77 -9.83 -5.44
N ILE A 99 8.71 -9.84 -4.50
CA ILE A 99 9.33 -8.61 -3.99
C ILE A 99 10.26 -8.08 -5.09
N ALA A 100 10.09 -6.80 -5.47
CA ALA A 100 10.84 -6.17 -6.55
C ALA A 100 12.36 -6.32 -6.37
N ALA A 101 12.84 -6.15 -5.14
CA ALA A 101 14.24 -6.27 -4.78
C ALA A 101 14.80 -7.67 -5.02
N ASP A 102 14.11 -8.69 -4.50
CA ASP A 102 14.52 -10.09 -4.61
C ASP A 102 14.52 -10.56 -6.07
N ASP A 103 13.55 -10.07 -6.85
CA ASP A 103 13.43 -10.36 -8.28
C ASP A 103 14.63 -9.82 -9.08
N ASP A 104 15.01 -8.58 -8.82
CA ASP A 104 16.19 -7.94 -9.42
C ASP A 104 17.49 -8.66 -9.02
N GLU A 105 17.64 -9.02 -7.75
CA GLU A 105 18.79 -9.80 -7.26
C GLU A 105 18.88 -11.19 -7.91
N ALA A 106 17.76 -11.90 -8.05
CA ALA A 106 17.72 -13.19 -8.74
C ALA A 106 18.15 -13.05 -10.21
N ARG A 107 17.71 -11.97 -10.89
CA ARG A 107 18.10 -11.67 -12.27
C ARG A 107 19.59 -11.34 -12.40
N ILE A 108 20.15 -10.60 -11.44
CA ILE A 108 21.59 -10.27 -11.42
C ILE A 108 22.41 -11.54 -11.23
N ARG A 109 22.04 -12.38 -10.25
CA ARG A 109 22.71 -13.66 -10.00
C ARG A 109 22.65 -14.58 -11.24
N GLY A 110 21.49 -14.73 -11.86
CA GLY A 110 21.36 -15.56 -13.07
C GLY A 110 22.26 -15.11 -14.23
N ARG A 111 22.43 -13.79 -14.41
CA ARG A 111 23.37 -13.24 -15.41
C ARG A 111 24.82 -13.55 -15.08
N GLN A 112 25.21 -13.44 -13.82
CA GLN A 112 26.57 -13.78 -13.37
C GLN A 112 26.88 -15.26 -13.59
N THR A 113 25.94 -16.15 -13.25
CA THR A 113 26.10 -17.60 -13.45
C THR A 113 26.20 -17.96 -14.94
N PHE A 114 25.42 -17.30 -15.80
CA PHE A 114 25.50 -17.52 -17.24
C PHE A 114 26.84 -17.03 -17.81
N ALA A 115 27.30 -15.84 -17.41
CA ALA A 115 28.61 -15.32 -17.80
C ALA A 115 29.75 -16.25 -17.34
N ALA A 116 29.69 -16.77 -16.11
CA ALA A 116 30.69 -17.68 -15.56
C ALA A 116 30.71 -19.08 -16.21
N ARG A 117 29.70 -19.45 -17.01
CA ARG A 117 29.69 -20.70 -17.79
C ARG A 117 30.20 -20.54 -19.21
N LEU A 118 30.38 -19.31 -19.67
CA LEU A 118 30.85 -19.00 -21.03
C LEU A 118 32.37 -18.78 -21.11
N PHE A 119 33.06 -18.81 -19.96
CA PHE A 119 34.51 -18.76 -19.82
C PHE A 119 34.98 -20.00 -19.05
#